data_AF-A0A0F9EZ28-F1
#
_entry.id   AF-A0A0F9EZ28-F1
#
_cell.length_a   1.000
_cell.length_b   1.000
_cell.length_c   1.000
_cell.angle_alpha   90.00
_cell.angle_beta   90.00
_cell.angle_gamma   90.00
#
_symmetry.space_group_name_H-M   'P 1'
#
loop_
_entity.id
_entity.type
_entity.pdbx_description
1 polymer ?
#
loop_
_entity_poly.entity_id
_entity_poly.type
_entity_poly.pdbx_seq_one_letter_code
_entity_poly.pdbx_strand_id
1 'polypeptide(L)' 'MEKLQITRSSPDHDVLVELYKKEKKLKLKERYQALYLMIELQNCTKVAELIKKS' A
#
# COMPACT_ATOMS: atom_id res chain seq x y z
N MET A 1 -4.90 -28.68 5.11
CA MET A 1 -4.67 -27.22 5.07
C MET A 1 -3.92 -26.90 3.80
N GLU A 2 -4.47 -26.05 2.94
CA GLU A 2 -3.73 -25.56 1.77
C GLU A 2 -2.53 -24.73 2.24
N LYS A 3 -1.36 -24.95 1.63
CA LYS A 3 -0.17 -24.16 1.94
C LYS A 3 -0.39 -22.75 1.38
N LEU A 4 -0.50 -21.76 2.26
CA LEU A 4 -0.43 -20.35 1.87
C LEU A 4 0.93 -20.10 1.21
N GLN A 5 0.95 -20.05 -0.12
CA GLN A 5 2.12 -19.57 -0.85
C GLN A 5 2.14 -18.05 -0.72
N ILE A 6 3.14 -17.53 -0.01
CA ILE A 6 3.39 -16.10 0.04
C ILE A 6 3.95 -15.70 -1.32
N THR A 7 3.08 -15.31 -2.24
CA THR A 7 3.49 -14.67 -3.49
C THR A 7 4.06 -13.30 -3.13
N ARG A 8 5.36 -13.14 -3.37
CA ARG A 8 6.13 -11.91 -3.06
C ARG A 8 5.85 -10.78 -4.05
N SER A 9 4.72 -10.83 -4.74
CA SER A 9 4.28 -9.81 -5.69
C SER A 9 3.63 -8.68 -4.92
N SER A 10 4.45 -7.75 -4.43
CA SER A 10 3.95 -6.42 -4.10
C SER A 10 3.28 -5.84 -5.35
N PRO A 11 2.10 -5.22 -5.23
CA PRO A 11 1.46 -4.57 -6.37
C PRO A 11 2.40 -3.51 -6.95
N ASP A 12 2.44 -3.44 -8.28
CA ASP A 12 3.24 -2.48 -9.01
C ASP A 12 2.85 -1.03 -8.64
N HIS A 13 3.83 -0.13 -8.71
CA HIS A 13 3.67 1.27 -8.33
C HIS A 13 2.57 1.96 -9.14
N ASP A 14 2.54 1.76 -10.47
CA ASP A 14 1.56 2.38 -11.35
C ASP A 14 0.15 1.87 -11.05
N VAL A 15 0.03 0.58 -10.73
CA VAL A 15 -1.24 -0.05 -10.36
C VAL A 15 -1.78 0.55 -9.06
N LEU A 16 -0.93 0.80 -8.07
CA LEU A 16 -1.35 1.43 -6.81
C LEU A 16 -1.86 2.86 -7.02
N VAL A 17 -1.22 3.63 -7.91
CA VAL A 17 -1.66 5.00 -8.25
C VAL A 17 -3.04 4.97 -8.91
N GLU A 18 -3.27 4.04 -9.84
CA GLU A 18 -4.59 3.89 -10.47
C GLU A 18 -5.68 3.49 -9.46
N LEU A 19 -5.39 2.50 -8.61
CA LEU A 19 -6.31 2.03 -7.57
C LEU A 19 -6.66 3.17 -6.61
N TYR A 20 -5.67 3.95 -6.18
CA TYR A 20 -5.90 5.12 -5.33
C TYR A 20 -6.83 6.14 -6.00
N LYS A 21 -6.63 6.46 -7.28
CA LYS A 21 -7.46 7.43 -8.01
C LYS A 21 -8.91 6.96 -8.15
N LYS A 22 -9.12 5.66 -8.38
CA LYS A 22 -10.45 5.05 -8.62
C LYS A 22 -11.21 4.75 -7.32
N GLU A 23 -10.51 4.59 -6.20
CA GLU A 23 -11.11 4.15 -4.93
C GLU A 23 -11.91 5.26 -4.22
N LYS A 24 -13.11 4.90 -3.74
CA LYS A 24 -14.03 5.78 -3.02
C LYS A 24 -13.98 5.56 -1.51
N LYS A 25 -13.60 4.37 -1.05
CA LYS A 25 -13.51 4.03 0.37
C LYS A 25 -12.21 4.57 0.96
N LEU A 26 -12.33 5.49 1.91
CA LEU A 26 -11.19 6.14 2.59
C LEU A 26 -10.14 5.14 3.10
N LYS A 27 -10.58 4.10 3.81
CA LYS A 27 -9.68 3.07 4.37
C LYS A 27 -8.88 2.30 3.31
N LEU A 28 -9.43 2.12 2.11
CA LEU A 28 -8.72 1.45 1.01
C LEU A 28 -7.75 2.41 0.34
N LYS A 29 -8.13 3.68 0.17
CA LYS A 29 -7.22 4.74 -0.29
C LYS A 29 -5.98 4.85 0.60
N GLU A 30 -6.17 4.90 1.91
CA GLU A 30 -5.07 4.93 2.89
C GLU A 30 -4.15 3.71 2.74
N ARG A 31 -4.71 2.52 2.51
CA ARG A 31 -3.90 1.31 2.26
C ARG A 31 -3.09 1.39 0.97
N TYR A 32 -3.69 1.85 -0.13
CA TYR A 32 -2.96 1.99 -1.39
C TYR A 32 -1.83 3.01 -1.28
N GLN A 33 -2.09 4.13 -0.61
CA GLN A 33 -1.07 5.13 -0.30
C GLN A 33 0.04 4.55 0.60
N ALA A 34 -0.29 3.72 1.58
CA ALA A 34 0.70 3.04 2.43
C ALA A 34 1.62 2.13 1.64
N LEU A 35 1.03 1.30 0.77
CA LEU A 35 1.78 0.38 -0.07
C LEU A 35 2.70 1.15 -1.03
N TYR A 36 2.22 2.24 -1.61
CA TYR A 36 3.00 3.13 -2.45
C TYR A 36 4.22 3.69 -1.69
N LEU A 37 3.99 4.26 -0.51
CA LEU A 37 5.06 4.85 0.29
C LEU A 37 6.04 3.79 0.82
N MET A 38 5.59 2.55 1.06
CA MET A 38 6.49 1.44 1.42
C MET A 38 7.43 1.07 0.28
N ILE A 39 6.97 1.12 -0.97
CA ILE A 39 7.81 0.86 -2.15
C ILE A 39 8.82 1.99 -2.32
N GLU A 40 8.39 3.25 -2.24
CA GLU A 40 9.22 4.44 -2.43
C GLU A 40 10.27 4.61 -1.33
N LEU A 41 9.86 4.53 -0.06
CA LEU A 41 10.70 4.90 1.07
C LEU A 41 11.50 3.70 1.62
N GLN A 42 11.09 2.47 1.31
CA GLN A 42 11.65 1.23 1.86
C GLN A 42 11.80 1.24 3.39
N ASN A 43 10.99 2.05 4.08
CA ASN A 43 11.08 2.29 5.52
C ASN A 43 9.69 2.35 6.15
N CYS A 44 9.26 1.24 6.72
CA CYS A 44 7.92 1.09 7.29
C CYS A 44 7.62 2.06 8.44
N THR A 45 8.63 2.45 9.24
CA THR A 45 8.46 3.39 10.36
C THR A 45 8.08 4.78 9.84
N LYS A 46 8.82 5.28 8.84
CA LYS A 46 8.52 6.57 8.20
C LYS A 46 7.14 6.57 7.56
N VAL A 47 6.76 5.49 6.88
CA VAL A 47 5.43 5.34 6.28
C VAL A 47 4.34 5.42 7.35
N ALA A 48 4.51 4.73 8.48
CA ALA A 48 3.54 4.75 9.57
C ALA A 48 3.36 6.14 10.19
N GLU A 49 4.44 6.91 10.33
CA GLU A 49 4.39 8.31 10.79
C GLU A 49 3.65 9.23 9.82
N LEU A 50 3.85 9.05 8.51
CA LEU A 50 3.18 9.84 7.48
C LEU A 50 1.66 9.59 7.44
N ILE A 51 1.25 8.34 7.67
CA ILE A 51 -0.18 7.96 7.59
C ILE A 51 -0.93 8.25 8.89
N LYS A 52 -0.30 8.08 10.06
CA LYS A 52 -0.93 8.40 11.35
C LYS A 52 -1.27 9.87 11.54
N LYS A 53 -0.66 10.76 10.75
CA LYS A 53 -0.91 12.22 10.81
C LYS A 53 -2.07 12.69 9.92
N SER A 54 -2.71 11.80 9.16
CA SER A 54 -3.78 12.13 8.21
C SER A 54 -5.19 11.94 8.77
#